data_AF-A0AAJ2Q7T1-F1
#
_entry.id   AF-A0AAJ2Q7T1-F1
#
_cell.length_a   1.000
_cell.length_b   1.000
_cell.length_c   1.000
_cell.angle_alpha   90.00
_cell.angle_beta   90.00
_cell.angle_gamma   90.00
#
_symmetry.space_group_name_H-M   'P 1'
#
loop_
_entity.id
_entity.type
_entity.pdbx_description
1 polymer ?
#
loop_
_entity_poly.entity_id
_entity_poly.type
_entity_poly.pdbx_seq_one_letter_code
_entity_poly.pdbx_strand_id
1 'polypeptide(L)'
;MSTSAIEKVNGHALATEPRFDPVALAEADAIRTKAQASAEAARIKAEGEADAARALAAEEAEKLRLANERARLTQERKQVDHDAYVAKKEAEAAKANAEKEKAEQANADREAAEAKREAEQQRSEFWWKWGARSIYAIGLIIAGPVQFMHFWDPRRPFLVAAPALLEGFALVLAFGATWAVANRRDVAPYRVGIMFGAVIAAAVNLYGGLSDARIGLNAGLIGAIASLGGPIVLMAYEHGMAQKADGIPSWRERRSTARAQAEVDAAAKKEQQAKRDAEHAAEADRQLAEARAREEQKRRDADRKDGHPKVWEVAEALRSARGSQYVTEQIWAEAWLRVTGSKLVGITAEMEAQSRDAESRMQTATKTPIFGEFSLINSHRPPKPKKDPNAPDGRRGNGGTPPRRRAGDTQPPSPIARNQARIERTSTEEQK
;
A
#
# COMPACT_ATOMS: atom_id res chain seq x y z
N MET A 1 -89.95 81.02 -58.44
CA MET A 1 -88.49 80.98 -58.70
C MET A 1 -87.97 79.77 -57.93
N SER A 2 -87.67 78.62 -58.56
CA SER A 2 -86.44 78.32 -59.35
C SER A 2 -85.18 78.71 -58.55
N THR A 3 -84.14 77.90 -58.36
CA THR A 3 -83.41 76.91 -59.21
C THR A 3 -82.41 76.22 -58.26
N SER A 4 -82.33 74.88 -58.17
CA SER A 4 -81.50 73.93 -58.94
C SER A 4 -79.97 74.14 -58.93
N ALA A 5 -79.24 73.13 -58.43
CA ALA A 5 -77.91 72.67 -58.88
C ALA A 5 -77.71 71.25 -58.29
N ILE A 6 -77.94 70.16 -59.03
CA ILE A 6 -77.03 69.43 -59.95
C ILE A 6 -75.68 69.08 -59.31
N GLU A 7 -75.56 67.84 -58.83
CA GLU A 7 -74.29 67.17 -58.57
C GLU A 7 -74.07 66.11 -59.66
N LYS A 8 -73.00 66.28 -60.46
CA LYS A 8 -72.51 65.31 -61.43
C LYS A 8 -71.06 65.00 -61.09
N VAL A 9 -70.73 63.73 -60.93
CA VAL A 9 -69.34 63.24 -60.97
C VAL A 9 -69.26 62.14 -62.03
N ASN A 10 -68.48 62.42 -63.08
CA ASN A 10 -67.96 61.49 -64.09
C ASN A 10 -68.94 60.64 -64.90
N GLY A 11 -69.90 61.29 -65.57
CA GLY A 11 -70.27 60.92 -66.95
C GLY A 11 -71.01 59.61 -67.21
N HIS A 12 -71.36 58.82 -66.19
CA HIS A 12 -72.21 57.65 -66.34
C HIS A 12 -73.50 57.79 -65.52
N ALA A 13 -74.64 57.50 -66.16
CA ALA A 13 -75.94 57.45 -65.51
C ALA A 13 -75.92 56.41 -64.38
N LEU A 14 -76.43 56.80 -63.20
CA LEU A 14 -76.69 55.91 -62.08
C LEU A 14 -77.65 54.79 -62.52
N ALA A 15 -77.08 53.66 -62.90
CA ALA A 15 -77.83 52.44 -63.14
C ALA A 15 -78.29 51.86 -61.80
N THR A 16 -79.60 51.72 -61.73
CA THR A 16 -80.42 51.07 -60.72
C THR A 16 -79.86 49.68 -60.36
N GLU A 17 -79.56 49.52 -59.07
CA GLU A 17 -79.20 48.29 -58.34
C GLU A 17 -78.00 47.46 -58.86
N PRO A 18 -76.95 47.24 -58.04
CA PRO A 18 -75.88 46.31 -58.38
C PRO A 18 -76.45 44.89 -58.38
N ARG A 19 -76.70 44.35 -59.56
CA ARG A 19 -77.03 42.94 -59.75
C ARG A 19 -75.74 42.15 -59.48
N PHE A 20 -75.52 41.80 -58.21
CA PHE A 20 -74.37 41.00 -57.80
C PHE A 20 -74.39 39.66 -58.52
N ASP A 21 -73.32 39.35 -59.26
CA ASP A 21 -73.12 38.04 -59.85
C ASP A 21 -72.80 37.04 -58.72
N PRO A 22 -73.67 36.04 -58.45
CA PRO A 22 -73.46 35.06 -57.39
C PRO A 22 -72.19 34.24 -57.60
N VAL A 23 -71.70 34.10 -58.84
CA VAL A 23 -70.46 33.38 -59.15
C VAL A 23 -69.24 34.19 -58.68
N ALA A 24 -69.23 35.50 -58.93
CA ALA A 24 -68.13 36.38 -58.50
C ALA A 24 -68.01 36.49 -56.97
N LEU A 25 -69.13 36.44 -56.24
CA LEU A 25 -69.13 36.40 -54.77
C LEU A 25 -68.57 35.08 -54.23
N ALA A 26 -68.95 33.95 -54.82
CA ALA A 26 -68.41 32.63 -54.44
C ALA A 26 -66.91 32.50 -54.73
N GLU A 27 -66.43 33.07 -55.84
CA GLU A 27 -64.99 33.11 -56.16
C GLU A 27 -64.22 34.01 -55.20
N ALA A 28 -64.76 35.19 -54.84
CA ALA A 28 -64.15 36.09 -53.86
C ALA A 28 -64.06 35.44 -52.47
N ASP A 29 -65.11 34.72 -52.05
CA ASP A 29 -65.09 33.99 -50.78
C ASP A 29 -64.12 32.80 -50.82
N ALA A 30 -64.05 32.05 -51.92
CA ALA A 30 -63.05 30.99 -52.09
C ALA A 30 -61.61 31.52 -52.03
N ILE A 31 -61.35 32.70 -52.59
CA ILE A 31 -60.05 33.38 -52.49
C ILE A 31 -59.76 33.81 -51.05
N ARG A 32 -60.74 34.37 -50.34
CA ARG A 32 -60.60 34.73 -48.91
C ARG A 32 -60.32 33.52 -48.04
N THR A 33 -61.04 32.41 -48.23
CA THR A 33 -60.81 31.18 -47.47
C THR A 33 -59.44 30.58 -47.76
N LYS A 34 -58.99 30.59 -49.04
CA LYS A 34 -57.64 30.14 -49.41
C LYS A 34 -56.54 31.03 -48.81
N ALA A 35 -56.74 32.36 -48.81
CA ALA A 35 -55.80 33.30 -48.21
C ALA A 35 -55.74 33.19 -46.68
N GLN A 36 -56.88 32.95 -46.02
CA GLN A 36 -56.92 32.66 -44.58
C GLN A 36 -56.23 31.34 -44.26
N ALA A 37 -56.51 30.28 -45.01
CA ALA A 37 -55.87 28.97 -44.81
C ALA A 37 -54.35 29.04 -45.06
N SER A 38 -53.88 29.80 -46.05
CA SER A 38 -52.44 29.97 -46.29
C SER A 38 -51.76 30.83 -45.22
N ALA A 39 -52.44 31.87 -44.71
CA ALA A 39 -51.96 32.66 -43.60
C ALA A 39 -51.90 31.87 -42.29
N GLU A 40 -52.90 31.03 -42.01
CA GLU A 40 -52.90 30.13 -40.85
C GLU A 40 -51.83 29.05 -40.96
N ALA A 41 -51.64 28.46 -42.14
CA ALA A 41 -50.56 27.50 -42.38
C ALA A 41 -49.18 28.14 -42.19
N ALA A 42 -48.99 29.37 -42.66
CA ALA A 42 -47.75 30.13 -42.44
C ALA A 42 -47.53 30.43 -40.95
N ARG A 43 -48.59 30.78 -40.21
CA ARG A 43 -48.52 31.05 -38.76
C ARG A 43 -48.15 29.79 -37.98
N ILE A 44 -48.82 28.66 -38.24
CA ILE A 44 -48.54 27.38 -37.59
C ILE A 44 -47.11 26.92 -37.89
N LYS A 45 -46.64 27.12 -39.13
CA LYS A 45 -45.25 26.80 -39.50
C LYS A 45 -44.25 27.67 -38.74
N ALA A 46 -44.47 28.98 -38.67
CA ALA A 46 -43.60 29.90 -37.94
C ALA A 46 -43.61 29.65 -36.41
N GLU A 47 -44.78 29.34 -35.84
CA GLU A 47 -44.92 28.93 -34.43
C GLU A 47 -44.15 27.63 -34.17
N GLY A 48 -44.28 26.63 -35.04
CA GLY A 48 -43.56 25.37 -34.95
C GLY A 48 -42.03 25.52 -35.08
N GLU A 49 -41.56 26.37 -35.98
CA GLU A 49 -40.12 26.69 -36.12
C GLU A 49 -39.58 27.44 -34.90
N ALA A 50 -40.36 28.35 -34.32
CA ALA A 50 -39.98 29.09 -33.10
C ALA A 50 -39.99 28.20 -31.85
N ASP A 51 -40.91 27.25 -31.74
CA ASP A 51 -40.95 26.27 -30.65
C ASP A 51 -39.81 25.25 -30.79
N ALA A 52 -39.49 24.80 -32.02
CA ALA A 52 -38.34 23.93 -32.27
C ALA A 52 -37.01 24.62 -31.95
N ALA A 53 -36.86 25.90 -32.32
CA ALA A 53 -35.68 26.69 -31.97
C ALA A 53 -35.54 26.88 -30.45
N ARG A 54 -36.65 27.10 -29.73
CA ARG A 54 -36.66 27.19 -28.26
C ARG A 54 -36.31 25.85 -27.59
N ALA A 55 -36.82 24.74 -28.10
CA ALA A 55 -36.50 23.42 -27.59
C ALA A 55 -35.01 23.07 -27.78
N LEU A 56 -34.46 23.33 -28.98
CA LEU A 56 -33.03 23.12 -29.26
C LEU A 56 -32.14 24.01 -28.38
N ALA A 57 -32.48 25.28 -28.22
CA ALA A 57 -31.73 26.19 -27.34
C ALA A 57 -31.76 25.74 -25.86
N ALA A 58 -32.88 25.20 -25.39
CA ALA A 58 -32.99 24.66 -24.03
C ALA A 58 -32.16 23.38 -23.84
N GLU A 59 -32.14 22.48 -24.84
CA GLU A 59 -31.30 21.28 -24.81
C GLU A 59 -29.81 21.61 -24.86
N GLU A 60 -29.40 22.58 -25.69
CA GLU A 60 -28.01 23.04 -25.74
C GLU A 60 -27.58 23.71 -24.43
N ALA A 61 -28.45 24.50 -23.80
CA ALA A 61 -28.20 25.10 -22.50
C ALA A 61 -28.04 24.05 -21.38
N GLU A 62 -28.89 23.03 -21.34
CA GLU A 62 -28.75 21.92 -20.38
C GLU A 62 -27.48 21.10 -20.65
N LYS A 63 -27.14 20.86 -21.91
CA LYS A 63 -25.89 20.15 -22.28
C LYS A 63 -24.66 20.94 -21.82
N LEU A 64 -24.64 22.25 -22.01
CA LEU A 64 -23.57 23.13 -21.53
C LEU A 64 -23.51 23.16 -19.99
N ARG A 65 -24.66 23.22 -19.31
CA ARG A 65 -24.74 23.17 -17.85
C ARG A 65 -24.12 21.88 -17.30
N LEU A 66 -24.50 20.73 -17.85
CA LEU A 66 -23.97 19.43 -17.46
C LEU A 66 -22.48 19.27 -17.80
N ALA A 67 -22.02 19.83 -18.91
CA ALA A 67 -20.60 19.85 -19.26
C ALA A 67 -19.77 20.67 -18.27
N ASN A 68 -20.26 21.86 -17.90
CA ASN A 68 -19.63 22.73 -16.90
C ASN A 68 -19.61 22.07 -15.50
N GLU A 69 -20.70 21.41 -15.12
CA GLU A 69 -20.76 20.69 -13.84
C GLU A 69 -19.78 19.51 -13.78
N ARG A 70 -19.67 18.73 -14.86
CA ARG A 70 -18.67 17.65 -14.98
C ARG A 70 -17.24 18.19 -14.95
N ALA A 71 -16.98 19.31 -15.61
CA ALA A 71 -15.68 19.96 -15.59
C ALA A 71 -15.30 20.41 -14.17
N ARG A 72 -16.25 21.03 -13.44
CA ARG A 72 -16.07 21.43 -12.04
C ARG A 72 -15.74 20.24 -11.14
N LEU A 73 -16.54 19.17 -11.20
CA LEU A 73 -16.30 17.96 -10.40
C LEU A 73 -14.95 17.30 -10.71
N THR A 74 -14.54 17.31 -11.98
CA THR A 74 -13.24 16.78 -12.39
C THR A 74 -12.09 17.64 -11.84
N GLN A 75 -12.26 18.97 -11.81
CA GLN A 75 -11.27 19.88 -11.24
C GLN A 75 -11.17 19.75 -9.72
N GLU A 76 -12.30 19.67 -9.02
CA GLU A 76 -12.34 19.42 -7.57
C GLU A 76 -11.64 18.10 -7.22
N ARG A 77 -11.91 17.03 -7.97
CA ARG A 77 -11.24 15.74 -7.76
C ARG A 77 -9.73 15.83 -7.99
N LYS A 78 -9.28 16.53 -9.04
CA LYS A 78 -7.85 16.74 -9.30
C LYS A 78 -7.17 17.56 -8.20
N GLN A 79 -7.86 18.53 -7.60
CA GLN A 79 -7.33 19.29 -6.47
C GLN A 79 -7.16 18.39 -5.25
N VAL A 80 -8.18 17.61 -4.90
CA VAL A 80 -8.10 16.66 -3.77
C VAL A 80 -6.99 15.62 -3.98
N ASP A 81 -6.87 15.06 -5.18
CA ASP A 81 -5.82 14.10 -5.52
C ASP A 81 -4.42 14.76 -5.45
N HIS A 82 -4.29 16.01 -5.88
CA HIS A 82 -3.05 16.78 -5.80
C HIS A 82 -2.66 17.08 -4.35
N ASP A 83 -3.60 17.56 -3.53
CA ASP A 83 -3.38 17.87 -2.12
C ASP A 83 -2.99 16.61 -1.33
N ALA A 84 -3.63 15.47 -1.61
CA ALA A 84 -3.27 14.18 -1.02
C ALA A 84 -1.85 13.73 -1.43
N TYR A 85 -1.47 13.97 -2.70
CA TYR A 85 -0.11 13.68 -3.18
C TYR A 85 0.94 14.58 -2.49
N VAL A 86 0.66 15.88 -2.36
CA VAL A 86 1.54 16.84 -1.68
C VAL A 86 1.69 16.46 -0.21
N ALA A 87 0.60 16.20 0.51
CA ALA A 87 0.62 15.78 1.90
C ALA A 87 1.42 14.47 2.11
N LYS A 88 1.30 13.50 1.19
CA LYS A 88 2.09 12.28 1.23
C LYS A 88 3.58 12.57 1.02
N LYS A 89 3.93 13.45 0.09
CA LYS A 89 5.32 13.84 -0.17
C LYS A 89 5.94 14.61 1.00
N GLU A 90 5.18 15.50 1.64
CA GLU A 90 5.60 16.21 2.84
C GLU A 90 5.78 15.25 4.02
N ALA A 91 4.89 14.27 4.20
CA ALA A 91 5.03 13.24 5.22
C ALA A 91 6.25 12.33 4.99
N GLU A 92 6.53 11.97 3.73
CA GLU A 92 7.75 11.24 3.35
C GLU A 92 9.01 12.09 3.64
N ALA A 93 9.00 13.37 3.28
CA ALA A 93 10.11 14.28 3.54
C ALA A 93 10.34 14.52 5.04
N ALA A 94 9.27 14.69 5.82
CA ALA A 94 9.34 14.84 7.27
C ALA A 94 9.91 13.59 7.96
N LYS A 95 9.52 12.39 7.51
CA LYS A 95 10.11 11.13 8.00
C LYS A 95 11.60 11.02 7.65
N ALA A 96 11.97 11.34 6.40
CA ALA A 96 13.36 11.32 5.98
C ALA A 96 14.22 12.33 6.76
N ASN A 97 13.70 13.53 7.03
CA ASN A 97 14.39 14.54 7.84
C ASN A 97 14.52 14.10 9.31
N ALA A 98 13.46 13.53 9.90
CA ALA A 98 13.53 13.01 11.27
C ALA A 98 14.51 11.84 11.40
N GLU A 99 14.65 10.99 10.37
CA GLU A 99 15.66 9.94 10.33
C GLU A 99 17.09 10.50 10.21
N LYS A 100 17.28 11.54 9.38
CA LYS A 100 18.56 12.25 9.27
C LYS A 100 18.95 12.92 10.58
N GLU A 101 18.05 13.66 11.22
CA GLU A 101 18.29 14.31 12.51
C GLU A 101 18.66 13.30 13.60
N LYS A 102 17.96 12.14 13.64
CA LYS A 102 18.31 11.06 14.57
C LYS A 102 19.70 10.46 14.28
N ALA A 103 20.06 10.30 13.01
CA ALA A 103 21.37 9.79 12.62
C ALA A 103 22.48 10.80 12.97
N GLU A 104 22.25 12.08 12.73
CA GLU A 104 23.17 13.17 13.10
C GLU A 104 23.34 13.29 14.61
N GLN A 105 22.24 13.24 15.38
CA GLN A 105 22.30 13.21 16.84
C GLN A 105 23.05 11.98 17.35
N ALA A 106 22.78 10.79 16.81
CA ALA A 106 23.48 9.57 17.20
C ALA A 106 24.99 9.64 16.87
N ASN A 107 25.38 10.28 15.77
CA ASN A 107 26.79 10.50 15.42
C ASN A 107 27.43 11.54 16.36
N ALA A 108 26.77 12.66 16.61
CA ALA A 108 27.24 13.68 17.55
C ALA A 108 27.39 13.13 18.98
N ASP A 109 26.46 12.28 19.43
CA ASP A 109 26.53 11.62 20.73
C ASP A 109 27.68 10.61 20.80
N ARG A 110 27.96 9.89 19.69
CA ARG A 110 29.12 8.99 19.59
C ARG A 110 30.42 9.77 19.65
N GLU A 111 30.56 10.83 18.86
CA GLU A 111 31.75 11.70 18.86
C GLU A 111 31.97 12.35 20.23
N ALA A 112 30.89 12.85 20.87
CA ALA A 112 30.97 13.41 22.22
C ALA A 112 31.34 12.34 23.27
N ALA A 113 30.85 11.12 23.13
CA ALA A 113 31.21 10.01 24.02
C ALA A 113 32.68 9.58 23.82
N GLU A 114 33.17 9.54 22.58
CA GLU A 114 34.57 9.26 22.25
C GLU A 114 35.49 10.35 22.78
N ALA A 115 35.18 11.63 22.55
CA ALA A 115 35.94 12.76 23.08
C ALA A 115 35.98 12.76 24.63
N LYS A 116 34.86 12.44 25.30
CA LYS A 116 34.83 12.27 26.77
C LYS A 116 35.73 11.12 27.22
N ARG A 117 35.68 9.97 26.54
CA ARG A 117 36.55 8.82 26.86
C ARG A 117 38.02 9.17 26.68
N GLU A 118 38.39 9.86 25.61
CA GLU A 118 39.77 10.32 25.38
C GLU A 118 40.21 11.32 26.46
N ALA A 119 39.37 12.29 26.82
CA ALA A 119 39.68 13.25 27.88
C ALA A 119 39.82 12.59 29.26
N GLU A 120 38.96 11.62 29.59
CA GLU A 120 39.07 10.83 30.82
C GLU A 120 40.33 9.96 30.84
N GLN A 121 40.69 9.37 29.71
CA GLN A 121 41.95 8.61 29.57
C GLN A 121 43.16 9.50 29.80
N GLN A 122 43.23 10.67 29.16
CA GLN A 122 44.34 11.62 29.34
C GLN A 122 44.45 12.09 30.80
N ARG A 123 43.32 12.39 31.45
CA ARG A 123 43.31 12.77 32.88
C ARG A 123 43.81 11.63 33.76
N SER A 124 43.35 10.40 33.50
CA SER A 124 43.76 9.22 34.26
C SER A 124 45.26 8.96 34.10
N GLU A 125 45.80 9.07 32.88
CA GLU A 125 47.23 8.94 32.62
C GLU A 125 48.06 10.03 33.31
N PHE A 126 47.58 11.28 33.30
CA PHE A 126 48.27 12.39 33.96
C PHE A 126 48.37 12.17 35.47
N TRP A 127 47.25 11.85 36.13
CA TRP A 127 47.22 11.58 37.56
C TRP A 127 48.07 10.38 37.94
N TRP A 128 48.10 9.35 37.09
CA TRP A 128 48.90 8.16 37.32
C TRP A 128 50.40 8.46 37.19
N LYS A 129 50.82 9.18 36.15
CA LYS A 129 52.22 9.66 36.00
C LYS A 129 52.66 10.50 37.18
N TRP A 130 51.77 11.35 37.70
CA TRP A 130 52.04 12.15 38.89
C TRP A 130 52.17 11.28 40.13
N GLY A 131 51.23 10.36 40.36
CA GLY A 131 51.27 9.40 41.47
C GLY A 131 52.52 8.52 41.47
N ALA A 132 52.94 8.01 40.31
CA ALA A 132 54.17 7.22 40.19
C ALA A 132 55.42 8.03 40.55
N ARG A 133 55.50 9.29 40.10
CA ARG A 133 56.60 10.21 40.48
C ARG A 133 56.58 10.53 41.97
N SER A 134 55.40 10.71 42.56
CA SER A 134 55.25 10.96 44.00
C SER A 134 55.69 9.76 44.84
N ILE A 135 55.35 8.53 44.44
CA ILE A 135 55.79 7.31 45.14
C ILE A 135 57.32 7.18 45.07
N TYR A 136 57.92 7.42 43.90
CA TYR A 136 59.38 7.41 43.77
C TYR A 136 60.03 8.49 44.66
N ALA A 137 59.52 9.72 44.64
CA ALA A 137 60.05 10.81 45.47
C ALA A 137 59.93 10.51 46.97
N ILE A 138 58.80 9.96 47.43
CA ILE A 138 58.60 9.56 48.82
C ILE A 138 59.56 8.42 49.20
N GLY A 139 59.72 7.43 48.32
CA GLY A 139 60.69 6.34 48.51
C GLY A 139 62.12 6.86 48.67
N LEU A 140 62.52 7.83 47.85
CA LEU A 140 63.83 8.48 47.96
C LEU A 140 63.99 9.28 49.27
N ILE A 141 62.94 9.98 49.72
CA ILE A 141 62.96 10.74 50.99
C ILE A 141 63.08 9.79 52.20
N ILE A 142 62.42 8.63 52.17
CA ILE A 142 62.43 7.67 53.28
C ILE A 142 63.70 6.81 53.26
N ALA A 143 64.06 6.25 52.11
CA ALA A 143 65.18 5.32 51.99
C ALA A 143 66.53 6.02 51.83
N GLY A 144 66.56 7.21 51.23
CA GLY A 144 67.78 7.97 50.98
C GLY A 144 68.61 8.22 52.25
N PRO A 145 68.04 8.76 53.34
CA PRO A 145 68.77 8.98 54.59
C PRO A 145 69.38 7.69 55.16
N VAL A 146 68.68 6.56 55.07
CA VAL A 146 69.16 5.25 55.54
C VAL A 146 70.35 4.77 54.70
N GLN A 147 70.27 4.90 53.37
CA GLN A 147 71.36 4.55 52.47
C GLN A 147 72.58 5.46 52.68
N PHE A 148 72.38 6.77 52.81
CA PHE A 148 73.47 7.72 53.05
C PHE A 148 74.15 7.49 54.40
N MET A 149 73.38 7.16 55.45
CA MET A 149 73.94 6.78 56.75
C MET A 149 74.71 5.47 56.71
N HIS A 150 74.23 4.46 55.97
CA HIS A 150 74.90 3.17 55.87
C HIS A 150 76.28 3.28 55.19
N PHE A 151 76.42 4.14 54.18
CA PHE A 151 77.69 4.37 53.48
C PHE A 151 78.54 5.51 54.07
N TRP A 152 78.08 6.16 55.14
CA TRP A 152 78.83 7.22 55.80
C TRP A 152 79.95 6.64 56.67
N ASP A 153 81.18 6.72 56.17
CA ASP A 153 82.40 6.42 56.93
C ASP A 153 83.26 7.69 57.06
N PRO A 154 83.54 8.19 58.29
CA PRO A 154 84.42 9.32 58.52
C PRO A 154 85.82 9.18 57.90
N ARG A 155 86.31 7.95 57.70
CA ARG A 155 87.61 7.68 57.07
C ARG A 155 87.55 7.60 55.54
N ARG A 156 86.34 7.45 54.97
CA ARG A 156 86.10 7.25 53.53
C ARG A 156 84.84 8.00 53.08
N PRO A 157 84.83 9.35 53.14
CA PRO A 157 83.64 10.15 52.86
C PRO A 157 83.14 10.01 51.41
N PHE A 158 84.00 9.58 50.48
CA PHE A 158 83.62 9.33 49.09
C PHE A 158 82.62 8.17 48.90
N LEU A 159 82.47 7.27 49.87
CA LEU A 159 81.53 6.15 49.79
C LEU A 159 80.05 6.59 49.73
N VAL A 160 79.76 7.80 50.19
CA VAL A 160 78.47 8.49 50.04
C VAL A 160 78.09 8.70 48.57
N ALA A 161 79.06 8.73 47.66
CA ALA A 161 78.78 8.84 46.23
C ALA A 161 78.18 7.54 45.64
N ALA A 162 78.35 6.38 46.29
CA ALA A 162 77.84 5.11 45.77
C ALA A 162 76.30 5.06 45.73
N PRO A 163 75.55 5.41 46.80
CA PRO A 163 74.10 5.60 46.71
C PRO A 163 73.68 6.61 45.65
N ALA A 164 74.38 7.74 45.54
CA ALA A 164 74.06 8.78 44.56
C ALA A 164 74.25 8.31 43.11
N LEU A 165 75.29 7.51 42.84
CA LEU A 165 75.53 6.92 41.51
C LEU A 165 74.50 5.84 41.17
N LEU A 166 74.09 5.02 42.15
CA LEU A 166 73.05 4.01 41.94
C LEU A 166 71.69 4.63 41.63
N GLU A 167 71.30 5.69 42.37
CA GLU A 167 70.07 6.44 42.10
C GLU A 167 70.14 7.19 40.77
N GLY A 168 71.28 7.82 40.45
CA GLY A 168 71.50 8.47 39.15
C GLY A 168 71.41 7.49 37.99
N PHE A 169 71.96 6.28 38.12
CA PHE A 169 71.85 5.22 37.12
C PHE A 169 70.40 4.73 36.96
N ALA A 170 69.67 4.55 38.07
CA ALA A 170 68.26 4.18 38.03
C ALA A 170 67.40 5.24 37.31
N LEU A 171 67.67 6.54 37.54
CA LEU A 171 67.02 7.64 36.81
C LEU A 171 67.31 7.60 35.31
N VAL A 172 68.56 7.37 34.91
CA VAL A 172 68.93 7.25 33.49
C VAL A 172 68.21 6.07 32.83
N LEU A 173 68.13 4.92 33.51
CA LEU A 173 67.38 3.77 33.00
C LEU A 173 65.88 4.03 32.93
N ALA A 174 65.30 4.76 33.88
CA ALA A 174 63.89 5.16 33.84
C ALA A 174 63.62 6.13 32.67
N PHE A 175 64.50 7.11 32.43
CA PHE A 175 64.39 7.95 31.24
C PHE A 175 64.55 7.16 29.94
N GLY A 176 65.50 6.21 29.90
CA GLY A 176 65.68 5.28 28.79
C GLY A 176 64.44 4.43 28.51
N ALA A 177 63.78 3.93 29.56
CA ALA A 177 62.53 3.18 29.46
C ALA A 177 61.40 4.03 28.86
N THR A 178 61.21 5.25 29.37
CA THR A 178 60.18 6.16 28.85
C THR A 178 60.43 6.56 27.39
N TRP A 179 61.69 6.74 27.01
CA TRP A 179 62.08 7.01 25.62
C TRP A 179 61.83 5.80 24.71
N ALA A 180 62.14 4.58 25.18
CA ALA A 180 61.88 3.35 24.44
C ALA A 180 60.37 3.12 24.23
N VAL A 181 59.53 3.38 25.25
CA VAL A 181 58.06 3.36 25.14
C VAL A 181 57.59 4.37 24.08
N ALA A 182 58.08 5.61 24.14
CA ALA A 182 57.70 6.66 23.19
C ALA A 182 58.06 6.33 21.74
N ASN A 183 59.16 5.59 21.53
CA ASN A 183 59.65 5.18 20.21
C ASN A 183 59.26 3.74 19.81
N ARG A 184 58.34 3.09 20.55
CA ARG A 184 57.89 1.70 20.30
C ARG A 184 59.06 0.69 20.18
N ARG A 185 60.11 0.87 20.97
CA ARG A 185 61.24 -0.05 21.06
C ARG A 185 61.08 -0.95 22.28
N ASP A 186 61.81 -2.06 22.30
CA ASP A 186 61.78 -2.97 23.44
C ASP A 186 62.28 -2.26 24.73
N VAL A 187 61.43 -2.30 25.75
CA VAL A 187 61.63 -1.65 27.06
C VAL A 187 62.19 -2.64 28.08
N ALA A 188 62.12 -3.95 27.78
CA ALA A 188 62.60 -5.02 28.65
C ALA A 188 64.01 -4.81 29.22
N PRO A 189 65.05 -4.40 28.43
CA PRO A 189 66.40 -4.24 28.98
C PRO A 189 66.47 -3.13 30.05
N TYR A 190 65.73 -2.03 29.88
CA TYR A 190 65.68 -0.96 30.87
C TYR A 190 64.95 -1.40 32.13
N ARG A 191 63.85 -2.15 32.01
CA ARG A 191 63.09 -2.70 33.15
C ARG A 191 63.90 -3.68 33.98
N VAL A 192 64.63 -4.58 33.32
CA VAL A 192 65.52 -5.54 33.99
C VAL A 192 66.60 -4.78 34.76
N GLY A 193 67.20 -3.75 34.16
CA GLY A 193 68.18 -2.90 34.83
C GLY A 193 67.62 -2.17 36.06
N ILE A 194 66.42 -1.57 35.96
CA ILE A 194 65.75 -0.90 37.09
C ILE A 194 65.45 -1.89 38.21
N MET A 195 64.91 -3.07 37.89
CA MET A 195 64.61 -4.10 38.89
C MET A 195 65.86 -4.65 39.57
N PHE A 196 66.93 -4.84 38.82
CA PHE A 196 68.19 -5.29 39.38
C PHE A 196 68.76 -4.26 40.37
N GLY A 197 68.75 -2.97 40.00
CA GLY A 197 69.12 -1.87 40.91
C GLY A 197 68.23 -1.80 42.16
N ALA A 198 66.93 -2.01 42.00
CA ALA A 198 65.96 -2.03 43.09
C ALA A 198 66.21 -3.15 44.10
N VAL A 199 66.55 -4.35 43.62
CA VAL A 199 66.90 -5.50 44.46
C VAL A 199 68.19 -5.24 45.23
N ILE A 200 69.21 -4.64 44.60
CA ILE A 200 70.45 -4.25 45.27
C ILE A 200 70.16 -3.22 46.37
N ALA A 201 69.40 -2.17 46.06
CA ALA A 201 69.02 -1.14 47.02
C ALA A 201 68.23 -1.72 48.21
N ALA A 202 67.32 -2.65 47.94
CA ALA A 202 66.55 -3.33 48.98
C ALA A 202 67.43 -4.22 49.87
N ALA A 203 68.37 -4.95 49.28
CA ALA A 203 69.33 -5.76 50.01
C ALA A 203 70.25 -4.91 50.91
N VAL A 204 70.72 -3.78 50.40
CA VAL A 204 71.53 -2.81 51.17
C VAL A 204 70.74 -2.22 52.33
N ASN A 205 69.49 -1.80 52.11
CA ASN A 205 68.64 -1.25 53.18
C ASN A 205 68.33 -2.29 54.26
N LEU A 206 68.02 -3.53 53.87
CA LEU A 206 67.75 -4.61 54.79
C LEU A 206 69.02 -4.99 55.58
N TYR A 207 70.15 -5.12 54.90
CA TYR A 207 71.44 -5.41 55.53
C TYR A 207 71.84 -4.30 56.50
N GLY A 208 71.75 -3.03 56.10
CA GLY A 208 72.03 -1.89 56.95
C GLY A 208 71.17 -1.85 58.21
N GLY A 209 69.87 -2.14 58.09
CA GLY A 209 68.97 -2.24 59.25
C GLY A 209 69.22 -3.45 60.16
N LEU A 210 69.80 -4.54 59.64
CA LEU A 210 70.21 -5.72 60.41
C LEU A 210 71.57 -5.51 61.10
N SER A 211 72.51 -4.84 60.43
CA SER A 211 73.90 -4.70 60.88
C SER A 211 74.15 -3.48 61.76
N ASP A 212 73.35 -2.41 61.62
CA ASP A 212 73.52 -1.17 62.38
C ASP A 212 72.30 -0.90 63.28
N ALA A 213 72.52 -0.98 64.60
CA ALA A 213 71.51 -0.72 65.60
C ALA A 213 70.99 0.74 65.58
N ARG A 214 71.73 1.69 65.00
CA ARG A 214 71.30 3.10 64.84
C ARG A 214 70.26 3.27 63.74
N ILE A 215 70.29 2.41 62.72
CA ILE A 215 69.31 2.38 61.63
C ILE A 215 68.09 1.59 62.11
N GLY A 216 68.31 0.40 62.67
CA GLY A 216 67.28 -0.47 63.20
C GLY A 216 66.51 -1.25 62.12
N LEU A 217 66.05 -2.44 62.51
CA LEU A 217 65.42 -3.40 61.60
C LEU A 217 64.18 -2.83 60.89
N ASN A 218 63.36 -2.07 61.60
CA ASN A 218 62.13 -1.50 61.05
C ASN A 218 62.40 -0.48 59.93
N ALA A 219 63.42 0.39 60.10
CA ALA A 219 63.80 1.36 59.08
C ALA A 219 64.42 0.67 57.85
N GLY A 220 65.24 -0.37 58.08
CA GLY A 220 65.81 -1.18 57.00
C GLY A 220 64.75 -1.93 56.19
N LEU A 221 63.74 -2.50 56.86
CA LEU A 221 62.63 -3.19 56.20
C LEU A 221 61.74 -2.23 55.40
N ILE A 222 61.39 -1.07 55.97
CA ILE A 222 60.62 -0.03 55.28
C ILE A 222 61.40 0.48 54.06
N GLY A 223 62.70 0.75 54.21
CA GLY A 223 63.58 1.13 53.11
C GLY A 223 63.66 0.08 52.01
N ALA A 224 63.73 -1.21 52.37
CA ALA A 224 63.75 -2.31 51.41
C ALA A 224 62.45 -2.45 50.62
N ILE A 225 61.30 -2.33 51.29
CA ILE A 225 59.98 -2.34 50.64
C ILE A 225 59.82 -1.11 49.73
N ALA A 226 60.26 0.07 50.18
CA ALA A 226 60.21 1.29 49.38
C ALA A 226 61.07 1.19 48.10
N SER A 227 62.26 0.58 48.19
CA SER A 227 63.14 0.34 47.03
C SER A 227 62.53 -0.57 45.97
N LEU A 228 61.71 -1.56 46.36
CA LEU A 228 61.04 -2.46 45.42
C LEU A 228 59.69 -1.91 44.91
N GLY A 229 58.99 -1.14 45.74
CA GLY A 229 57.62 -0.68 45.46
C GLY A 229 57.54 0.21 44.22
N GLY A 230 58.46 1.16 44.06
CA GLY A 230 58.47 2.07 42.91
C GLY A 230 58.60 1.33 41.56
N PRO A 231 59.64 0.51 41.36
CA PRO A 231 59.86 -0.27 40.15
C PRO A 231 58.73 -1.26 39.80
N ILE A 232 58.14 -1.94 40.79
CA ILE A 232 57.04 -2.88 40.56
C ILE A 232 55.79 -2.17 40.06
N VAL A 233 55.43 -1.05 40.70
CA VAL A 233 54.28 -0.23 40.30
C VAL A 233 54.49 0.34 38.90
N LEU A 234 55.70 0.83 38.60
CA LEU A 234 56.05 1.34 37.28
C LEU A 234 55.92 0.25 36.19
N MET A 235 56.45 -0.94 36.42
CA MET A 235 56.34 -2.05 35.46
C MET A 235 54.89 -2.49 35.23
N ALA A 236 54.06 -2.55 36.27
CA ALA A 236 52.65 -2.92 36.15
C ALA A 236 51.88 -1.96 35.23
N TYR A 237 52.18 -0.66 35.30
CA TYR A 237 51.57 0.35 34.43
C TYR A 237 52.09 0.32 33.01
N GLU A 238 53.41 0.24 32.83
CA GLU A 238 53.97 0.21 31.49
C GLU A 238 53.61 -1.08 30.74
N HIS A 239 53.38 -2.20 31.45
CA HIS A 239 52.85 -3.41 30.83
C HIS A 239 51.41 -3.21 30.33
N GLY A 240 50.58 -2.51 31.10
CA GLY A 240 49.22 -2.12 30.68
C GLY A 240 49.21 -1.15 29.50
N MET A 241 50.17 -0.23 29.41
CA MET A 241 50.33 0.68 28.27
C MET A 241 50.90 -0.02 27.02
N ALA A 242 51.89 -0.89 27.19
CA ALA A 242 52.46 -1.68 26.09
C ALA A 242 51.41 -2.62 25.48
N GLN A 243 50.61 -3.29 26.32
CA GLN A 243 49.52 -4.16 25.85
C GLN A 243 48.48 -3.41 25.00
N LYS A 244 48.19 -2.14 25.36
CA LYS A 244 47.33 -1.26 24.54
C LYS A 244 48.01 -0.82 23.24
N ALA A 245 49.29 -0.48 23.27
CA ALA A 245 50.05 -0.06 22.09
C ALA A 245 50.24 -1.19 21.07
N ASP A 246 50.38 -2.43 21.54
CA ASP A 246 50.49 -3.64 20.72
C ASP A 246 49.13 -4.13 20.19
N GLY A 247 48.03 -3.47 20.54
CA GLY A 247 46.68 -3.82 20.10
C GLY A 247 46.19 -5.18 20.64
N ILE A 248 46.83 -5.69 21.69
CA ILE A 248 46.44 -6.98 22.29
C ILE A 248 45.19 -6.74 23.13
N PRO A 249 44.03 -7.31 22.76
CA PRO A 249 42.78 -6.98 23.43
C PRO A 249 42.82 -7.42 24.90
N SER A 250 42.36 -6.53 25.76
CA SER A 250 42.27 -6.77 27.20
C SER A 250 41.30 -7.94 27.48
N TRP A 251 41.42 -8.57 28.65
CA TRP A 251 40.51 -9.69 29.00
C TRP A 251 39.03 -9.28 28.96
N ARG A 252 38.72 -8.02 29.30
CA ARG A 252 37.36 -7.46 29.20
C ARG A 252 36.92 -7.29 27.75
N GLU A 253 37.79 -6.78 26.88
CA GLU A 253 37.51 -6.66 25.44
C GLU A 253 37.31 -8.03 24.78
N ARG A 254 38.14 -9.02 25.13
CA ARG A 254 37.96 -10.41 24.66
C ARG A 254 36.61 -10.98 25.08
N ARG A 255 36.15 -10.66 26.29
CA ARG A 255 34.85 -11.10 26.78
C ARG A 255 33.70 -10.38 26.10
N SER A 256 33.83 -9.09 25.77
CA SER A 256 32.80 -8.35 25.03
C SER A 256 32.72 -8.79 23.58
N THR A 257 33.85 -9.04 22.90
CA THR A 257 33.86 -9.56 21.53
C THR A 257 33.28 -10.97 21.47
N ALA A 258 33.63 -11.84 22.43
CA ALA A 258 33.05 -13.17 22.53
C ALA A 258 31.53 -13.14 22.78
N ARG A 259 31.02 -12.19 23.59
CA ARG A 259 29.58 -11.99 23.79
C ARG A 259 28.89 -11.51 22.51
N ALA A 260 29.45 -10.51 21.84
CA ALA A 260 28.90 -10.00 20.58
C ALA A 260 28.85 -11.10 19.50
N GLN A 261 29.90 -11.92 19.39
CA GLN A 261 29.92 -13.08 18.48
C GLN A 261 28.86 -14.11 18.86
N ALA A 262 28.71 -14.43 20.15
CA ALA A 262 27.67 -15.35 20.61
C ALA A 262 26.25 -14.86 20.31
N GLU A 263 26.00 -13.55 20.39
CA GLU A 263 24.71 -12.94 20.03
C GLU A 263 24.43 -13.05 18.53
N VAL A 264 25.43 -12.77 17.68
CA VAL A 264 25.33 -12.92 16.23
C VAL A 264 25.07 -14.38 15.85
N ASP A 265 25.82 -15.32 16.43
CA ASP A 265 25.64 -16.75 16.19
C ASP A 265 24.26 -17.25 16.67
N ALA A 266 23.77 -16.74 17.80
CA ALA A 266 22.43 -17.06 18.29
C ALA A 266 21.33 -16.52 17.38
N ALA A 267 21.50 -15.31 16.83
CA ALA A 267 20.57 -14.74 15.86
C ALA A 267 20.55 -15.56 14.55
N ALA A 268 21.72 -15.95 14.03
CA ALA A 268 21.83 -16.77 12.83
C ALA A 268 21.19 -18.16 13.03
N LYS A 269 21.39 -18.80 14.20
CA LYS A 269 20.75 -20.08 14.53
C LYS A 269 19.22 -19.96 14.62
N LYS A 270 18.69 -18.88 15.20
CA LYS A 270 17.24 -18.63 15.25
C LYS A 270 16.65 -18.46 13.85
N GLU A 271 17.33 -17.73 12.97
CA GLU A 271 16.88 -17.56 11.59
C GLU A 271 16.89 -18.89 10.81
N GLN A 272 17.94 -19.69 10.96
CA GLN A 272 18.00 -21.03 10.35
C GLN A 272 16.90 -21.96 10.88
N GLN A 273 16.64 -21.93 12.18
CA GLN A 273 15.57 -22.73 12.78
C GLN A 273 14.20 -22.27 12.25
N ALA A 274 13.95 -20.96 12.19
CA ALA A 274 12.70 -20.43 11.65
C ALA A 274 12.48 -20.82 10.16
N LYS A 275 13.56 -20.87 9.35
CA LYS A 275 13.48 -21.36 7.96
C LYS A 275 13.10 -22.84 7.91
N ARG A 276 13.76 -23.67 8.72
CA ARG A 276 13.46 -25.12 8.79
C ARG A 276 12.03 -25.38 9.29
N ASP A 277 11.59 -24.65 10.30
CA ASP A 277 10.24 -24.80 10.85
C ASP A 277 9.19 -24.36 9.81
N ALA A 278 9.46 -23.29 9.03
CA ALA A 278 8.61 -22.85 7.93
C ALA A 278 8.57 -23.85 6.76
N GLU A 279 9.71 -24.45 6.40
CA GLU A 279 9.78 -25.51 5.39
C GLU A 279 9.00 -26.75 5.82
N HIS A 280 9.18 -27.21 7.06
CA HIS A 280 8.42 -28.33 7.61
C HIS A 280 6.91 -28.06 7.68
N ALA A 281 6.51 -26.85 8.07
CA ALA A 281 5.10 -26.48 8.06
C ALA A 281 4.52 -26.48 6.63
N ALA A 282 5.26 -25.95 5.65
CA ALA A 282 4.84 -25.96 4.26
C ALA A 282 4.75 -27.38 3.68
N GLU A 283 5.65 -28.28 4.04
CA GLU A 283 5.59 -29.69 3.66
C GLU A 283 4.38 -30.40 4.27
N ALA A 284 4.11 -30.17 5.56
CA ALA A 284 2.94 -30.73 6.24
C ALA A 284 1.63 -30.24 5.60
N ASP A 285 1.54 -28.94 5.27
CA ASP A 285 0.38 -28.37 4.59
C ASP A 285 0.18 -28.95 3.18
N ARG A 286 1.25 -29.17 2.43
CA ARG A 286 1.18 -29.84 1.11
C ARG A 286 0.68 -31.27 1.24
N GLN A 287 1.20 -32.04 2.20
CA GLN A 287 0.76 -33.41 2.43
C GLN A 287 -0.73 -33.47 2.83
N LEU A 288 -1.19 -32.55 3.68
CA LEU A 288 -2.60 -32.44 4.04
C LEU A 288 -3.48 -32.05 2.84
N ALA A 289 -3.03 -31.12 2.01
CA ALA A 289 -3.76 -30.72 0.80
C ALA A 289 -3.86 -31.88 -0.21
N GLU A 290 -2.77 -32.63 -0.41
CA GLU A 290 -2.77 -33.82 -1.26
C GLU A 290 -3.69 -34.92 -0.72
N ALA A 291 -3.69 -35.15 0.59
CA ALA A 291 -4.57 -36.14 1.22
C ALA A 291 -6.05 -35.77 1.01
N ARG A 292 -6.42 -34.50 1.23
CA ARG A 292 -7.80 -34.01 0.99
C ARG A 292 -8.19 -34.12 -0.48
N ALA A 293 -7.29 -33.77 -1.40
CA ALA A 293 -7.55 -33.89 -2.84
C ALA A 293 -7.79 -35.36 -3.26
N ARG A 294 -7.03 -36.31 -2.69
CA ARG A 294 -7.23 -37.75 -2.94
C ARG A 294 -8.56 -38.25 -2.36
N GLU A 295 -8.95 -37.81 -1.18
CA GLU A 295 -10.24 -38.18 -0.57
C GLU A 295 -11.42 -37.61 -1.35
N GLU A 296 -11.35 -36.34 -1.76
CA GLU A 296 -12.41 -35.73 -2.56
C GLU A 296 -12.55 -36.40 -3.93
N GLN A 297 -11.42 -36.74 -4.56
CA GLN A 297 -11.42 -37.49 -5.82
C GLN A 297 -12.09 -38.86 -5.65
N LYS A 298 -11.75 -39.61 -4.58
CA LYS A 298 -12.40 -40.89 -4.27
C LYS A 298 -13.91 -40.74 -4.09
N ARG A 299 -14.36 -39.69 -3.41
CA ARG A 299 -15.79 -39.40 -3.24
C ARG A 299 -16.46 -39.14 -4.58
N ARG A 300 -15.88 -38.25 -5.41
CA ARG A 300 -16.42 -37.93 -6.75
C ARG A 300 -16.50 -39.17 -7.64
N ASP A 301 -15.47 -40.02 -7.61
CA ASP A 301 -15.43 -41.24 -8.41
C ASP A 301 -16.47 -42.27 -7.94
N ALA A 302 -16.71 -42.36 -6.62
CA ALA A 302 -17.80 -43.17 -6.07
C ALA A 302 -19.18 -42.64 -6.50
N ASP A 303 -19.44 -41.33 -6.33
CA ASP A 303 -20.70 -40.69 -6.70
C ASP A 303 -21.02 -40.88 -8.20
N ARG A 304 -20.00 -40.75 -9.05
CA ARG A 304 -20.10 -40.97 -10.50
C ARG A 304 -20.42 -42.41 -10.86
N LYS A 305 -19.75 -43.37 -10.20
CA LYS A 305 -19.96 -44.79 -10.42
C LYS A 305 -21.37 -45.23 -10.03
N ASP A 306 -21.87 -44.72 -8.90
CA ASP A 306 -23.18 -45.07 -8.37
C ASP A 306 -24.32 -44.41 -9.16
N GLY A 307 -24.17 -43.13 -9.51
CA GLY A 307 -25.20 -42.39 -10.26
C GLY A 307 -25.27 -42.72 -11.76
N HIS A 308 -24.12 -43.02 -12.38
CA HIS A 308 -24.02 -43.18 -13.83
C HIS A 308 -23.07 -44.33 -14.24
N PRO A 309 -23.41 -45.59 -13.92
CA PRO A 309 -22.51 -46.74 -14.09
C PRO A 309 -22.04 -46.94 -15.54
N LYS A 310 -22.92 -46.72 -16.54
CA LYS A 310 -22.58 -46.83 -17.97
C LYS A 310 -21.60 -45.74 -18.44
N VAL A 311 -21.72 -44.52 -17.90
CA VAL A 311 -20.79 -43.43 -18.20
C VAL A 311 -19.45 -43.69 -17.54
N TRP A 312 -19.47 -44.21 -16.30
CA TRP A 312 -18.29 -44.59 -15.54
C TRP A 312 -17.45 -45.66 -16.23
N GLU A 313 -18.08 -46.70 -16.79
CA GLU A 313 -17.36 -47.74 -17.54
C GLU A 313 -16.57 -47.16 -18.72
N VAL A 314 -17.19 -46.27 -19.51
CA VAL A 314 -16.53 -45.60 -20.63
C VAL A 314 -15.45 -44.63 -20.14
N ALA A 315 -15.70 -43.90 -19.05
CA ALA A 315 -14.73 -42.99 -18.46
C ALA A 315 -13.48 -43.72 -17.95
N GLU A 316 -13.66 -44.89 -17.34
CA GLU A 316 -12.57 -45.73 -16.84
C GLU A 316 -11.75 -46.34 -17.99
N ALA A 317 -12.41 -46.77 -19.06
CA ALA A 317 -11.72 -47.21 -20.28
C ALA A 317 -10.88 -46.08 -20.89
N LEU A 318 -11.40 -44.85 -20.94
CA LEU A 318 -10.67 -43.68 -21.41
C LEU A 318 -9.52 -43.28 -20.48
N ARG A 319 -9.71 -43.35 -19.16
CA ARG A 319 -8.66 -43.12 -18.17
C ARG A 319 -7.51 -44.10 -18.36
N SER A 320 -7.82 -45.39 -18.49
CA SER A 320 -6.84 -46.45 -18.72
C SER A 320 -6.11 -46.25 -20.05
N ALA A 321 -6.83 -45.98 -21.14
CA ALA A 321 -6.24 -45.77 -22.46
C ALA A 321 -5.32 -44.54 -22.52
N ARG A 322 -5.63 -43.49 -21.74
CA ARG A 322 -4.83 -42.25 -21.67
C ARG A 322 -3.70 -42.29 -20.65
N GLY A 323 -3.60 -43.35 -19.84
CA GLY A 323 -2.62 -43.42 -18.75
C GLY A 323 -2.83 -42.38 -17.66
N SER A 324 -4.06 -41.89 -17.47
CA SER A 324 -4.35 -40.91 -16.41
C SER A 324 -4.50 -41.59 -15.06
N GLN A 325 -4.04 -40.94 -13.99
CA GLN A 325 -4.07 -41.49 -12.64
C GLN A 325 -5.51 -41.58 -12.08
N TYR A 326 -6.40 -40.67 -12.48
CA TYR A 326 -7.79 -40.60 -12.04
C TYR A 326 -8.71 -40.13 -13.18
N VAL A 327 -10.02 -40.34 -13.03
CA VAL A 327 -11.00 -39.84 -13.99
C VAL A 327 -11.13 -38.33 -13.83
N THR A 328 -10.45 -37.58 -14.71
CA THR A 328 -10.52 -36.12 -14.74
C THR A 328 -11.89 -35.64 -15.24
N GLU A 329 -12.25 -34.39 -14.97
CA GLU A 329 -13.49 -33.78 -15.49
C GLU A 329 -13.58 -33.84 -17.02
N GLN A 330 -12.45 -33.73 -17.71
CA GLN A 330 -12.39 -33.83 -19.17
C GLN A 330 -12.71 -35.25 -19.65
N ILE A 331 -12.13 -36.27 -19.00
CA ILE A 331 -12.42 -37.67 -19.30
C ILE A 331 -13.89 -37.99 -19.01
N TRP A 332 -14.42 -37.47 -17.89
CA TRP A 332 -15.82 -37.62 -17.52
C TRP A 332 -16.76 -36.99 -18.54
N ALA A 333 -16.50 -35.75 -18.96
CA ALA A 333 -17.33 -35.05 -19.95
C ALA A 333 -17.31 -35.74 -21.32
N GLU A 334 -16.16 -36.28 -21.72
CA GLU A 334 -16.04 -37.01 -22.98
C GLU A 334 -16.75 -38.37 -22.92
N ALA A 335 -16.67 -39.07 -21.79
CA ALA A 335 -17.44 -40.28 -21.55
C ALA A 335 -18.95 -39.98 -21.55
N TRP A 336 -19.35 -38.89 -20.90
CA TRP A 336 -20.74 -38.44 -20.88
C TRP A 336 -21.26 -38.22 -22.29
N LEU A 337 -20.54 -37.44 -23.10
CA LEU A 337 -20.90 -37.18 -24.50
C LEU A 337 -21.03 -38.47 -25.32
N ARG A 338 -20.12 -39.43 -25.13
CA ARG A 338 -20.19 -40.72 -25.87
C ARG A 338 -21.40 -41.57 -25.48
N VAL A 339 -21.83 -41.51 -24.22
CA VAL A 339 -22.94 -42.35 -23.72
C VAL A 339 -24.29 -41.68 -23.91
N THR A 340 -24.40 -40.38 -23.63
CA THR A 340 -25.69 -39.65 -23.63
C THR A 340 -25.92 -38.84 -24.91
N GLY A 341 -24.88 -38.62 -25.72
CA GLY A 341 -24.94 -37.79 -26.92
C GLY A 341 -24.97 -36.28 -26.66
N SER A 342 -24.99 -35.83 -25.40
CA SER A 342 -24.98 -34.40 -25.04
C SER A 342 -23.57 -33.91 -24.68
N LYS A 343 -23.24 -32.69 -25.11
CA LYS A 343 -21.97 -32.02 -24.78
C LYS A 343 -21.92 -31.51 -23.34
N LEU A 344 -23.08 -31.41 -22.67
CA LEU A 344 -23.19 -30.87 -21.32
C LEU A 344 -23.38 -32.01 -20.32
N VAL A 345 -22.46 -32.10 -19.35
CA VAL A 345 -22.55 -33.10 -18.27
C VAL A 345 -23.80 -32.86 -17.44
N GLY A 346 -24.53 -33.93 -17.12
CA GLY A 346 -25.79 -33.88 -16.39
C GLY A 346 -27.03 -33.68 -17.26
N ILE A 347 -26.86 -33.45 -18.56
CA ILE A 347 -27.97 -33.33 -19.51
C ILE A 347 -27.93 -34.52 -20.48
N THR A 348 -29.09 -35.13 -20.74
CA THR A 348 -29.20 -36.16 -21.78
C THR A 348 -29.81 -35.57 -23.06
N ALA A 349 -29.63 -36.25 -24.19
CA ALA A 349 -30.21 -35.80 -25.46
C ALA A 349 -31.74 -35.64 -25.38
N GLU A 350 -32.42 -36.48 -24.59
CA GLU A 350 -33.86 -36.39 -24.36
C GLU A 350 -34.23 -35.13 -23.57
N MET A 351 -33.46 -34.77 -22.53
CA MET A 351 -33.67 -33.54 -21.77
C MET A 351 -33.45 -32.29 -22.62
N GLU A 352 -32.45 -32.30 -23.50
CA GLU A 352 -32.27 -31.22 -24.49
C GLU A 352 -33.44 -31.15 -25.46
N ALA A 353 -33.92 -32.30 -25.95
CA ALA A 353 -35.06 -32.35 -26.86
C ALA A 353 -36.33 -31.82 -26.19
N GLN A 354 -36.60 -32.19 -24.93
CA GLN A 354 -37.70 -31.66 -24.13
C GLN A 354 -37.58 -30.16 -23.90
N SER A 355 -36.36 -29.67 -23.62
CA SER A 355 -36.11 -28.24 -23.44
C SER A 355 -36.38 -27.46 -24.74
N ARG A 356 -35.94 -27.98 -25.89
CA ARG A 356 -36.22 -27.39 -27.21
C ARG A 356 -37.71 -27.43 -27.55
N ASP A 357 -38.41 -28.51 -27.22
CA ASP A 357 -39.86 -28.61 -27.39
C ASP A 357 -40.59 -27.58 -26.51
N ALA A 358 -40.21 -27.45 -25.24
CA ALA A 358 -40.76 -26.43 -24.34
C ALA A 358 -40.50 -25.00 -24.84
N GLU A 359 -39.27 -24.73 -25.32
CA GLU A 359 -38.92 -23.45 -25.95
C GLU A 359 -39.77 -23.19 -27.19
N SER A 360 -39.98 -24.21 -28.03
CA SER A 360 -40.83 -24.10 -29.22
C SER A 360 -42.28 -23.79 -28.85
N ARG A 361 -42.83 -24.43 -27.81
CA ARG A 361 -44.20 -24.16 -27.30
C ARG A 361 -44.33 -22.75 -26.77
N MET A 362 -43.33 -22.26 -26.03
CA MET A 362 -43.30 -20.88 -25.55
C MET A 362 -43.17 -19.88 -26.70
N GLN A 363 -42.36 -20.19 -27.70
CA GLN A 363 -42.20 -19.37 -28.89
C GLN A 363 -43.51 -19.30 -29.68
N THR A 364 -44.22 -20.42 -29.85
CA THR A 364 -45.56 -20.46 -30.44
C THR A 364 -46.56 -19.63 -29.63
N ALA A 365 -46.61 -19.81 -28.30
CA ALA A 365 -47.51 -19.04 -27.44
C ALA A 365 -47.25 -17.52 -27.48
N THR A 366 -45.99 -17.12 -27.68
CA THR A 366 -45.59 -15.70 -27.69
C THR A 366 -45.73 -15.05 -29.08
N LYS A 367 -45.50 -15.82 -30.16
CA LYS A 367 -45.51 -15.29 -31.54
C LYS A 367 -46.84 -15.49 -32.26
N THR A 368 -47.64 -16.50 -31.89
CA THR A 368 -48.94 -16.72 -32.52
C THR A 368 -49.92 -15.65 -32.00
N PRO A 369 -50.53 -14.83 -32.88
CA PRO A 369 -51.51 -13.86 -32.45
C PRO A 369 -52.72 -14.58 -31.85
N ILE A 370 -53.15 -14.16 -30.65
CA ILE A 370 -54.37 -14.67 -30.01
C ILE A 370 -55.56 -14.04 -30.72
N PHE A 371 -56.10 -14.73 -31.71
CA PHE A 371 -57.33 -14.32 -32.39
C PHE A 371 -58.57 -14.82 -31.63
N GLY A 372 -59.55 -13.95 -31.39
CA GLY A 372 -60.86 -14.33 -30.84
C GLY A 372 -61.34 -13.52 -29.63
N GLU A 373 -62.35 -14.04 -28.93
CA GLU A 373 -63.10 -13.35 -27.86
C GLU A 373 -62.26 -13.04 -26.61
N PHE A 374 -61.15 -13.77 -26.42
CA PHE A 374 -60.17 -13.55 -25.34
C PHE A 374 -59.09 -12.52 -25.69
N SER A 375 -59.11 -11.95 -26.90
CA SER A 375 -58.24 -10.83 -27.25
C SER A 375 -58.75 -9.56 -26.53
N LEU A 376 -57.90 -8.99 -25.67
CA LEU A 376 -58.20 -7.74 -24.93
C LEU A 376 -58.42 -6.53 -25.86
N ILE A 377 -58.31 -6.72 -27.17
CA ILE A 377 -58.39 -5.70 -28.22
C ILE A 377 -59.81 -5.18 -28.42
N ASN A 378 -60.86 -5.96 -28.08
CA ASN A 378 -62.24 -5.47 -28.14
C ASN A 378 -62.48 -4.24 -27.23
N SER A 379 -61.69 -4.09 -26.16
CA SER A 379 -61.73 -2.89 -25.30
C SER A 379 -61.12 -1.63 -25.93
N HIS A 380 -60.45 -1.76 -27.07
CA HIS A 380 -59.75 -0.70 -27.79
C HIS A 380 -60.36 -0.36 -29.17
N ARG A 381 -61.53 -0.94 -29.51
CA ARG A 381 -62.27 -0.56 -30.73
C ARG A 381 -62.99 0.78 -30.51
N PRO A 382 -63.02 1.68 -31.52
CA PRO A 382 -63.79 2.91 -31.42
C PRO A 382 -65.28 2.58 -31.22
N PRO A 383 -66.04 3.45 -30.52
CA PRO A 383 -67.45 3.23 -30.26
C PRO A 383 -68.22 3.08 -31.58
N LYS A 384 -69.10 2.07 -31.64
CA LYS A 384 -70.01 1.88 -32.77
C LYS A 384 -70.98 3.08 -32.85
N PRO A 385 -71.36 3.56 -34.04
CA PRO A 385 -72.35 4.61 -34.19
C PRO A 385 -73.70 4.21 -33.54
N LYS A 386 -74.44 5.18 -33.00
CA LYS A 386 -75.78 4.99 -32.41
C LYS A 386 -76.70 4.33 -33.45
N LYS A 387 -77.48 3.34 -33.00
CA LYS A 387 -78.44 2.62 -33.85
C LYS A 387 -79.73 3.44 -34.08
N ASP A 388 -80.02 4.42 -33.21
CA ASP A 388 -81.19 5.28 -33.25
C ASP A 388 -80.85 6.70 -32.71
N PRO A 389 -81.19 7.81 -33.41
CA PRO A 389 -80.87 9.17 -32.99
C PRO A 389 -81.52 9.64 -31.68
N ASN A 390 -82.67 9.09 -31.27
CA ASN A 390 -83.47 9.60 -30.14
C ASN A 390 -83.41 8.74 -28.86
N ALA A 391 -82.56 7.70 -28.81
CA ALA A 391 -82.47 6.85 -27.64
C ALA A 391 -81.72 7.52 -26.47
N PRO A 392 -82.23 7.45 -25.21
CA PRO A 392 -81.55 8.00 -24.04
C PRO A 392 -80.19 7.32 -23.84
N ASP A 393 -79.16 8.14 -23.59
CA ASP A 393 -77.75 7.74 -23.61
C ASP A 393 -77.40 6.87 -22.40
N GLY A 394 -77.63 5.56 -22.55
CA GLY A 394 -77.42 4.55 -21.52
C GLY A 394 -76.45 3.48 -22.00
N ARG A 395 -75.35 3.33 -21.27
CA ARG A 395 -74.27 2.36 -21.50
C ARG A 395 -74.77 0.92 -21.70
N ARG A 396 -74.02 0.19 -22.54
CA ARG A 396 -74.15 -1.23 -22.93
C ARG A 396 -75.39 -1.55 -23.77
N GLY A 397 -75.33 -1.14 -25.04
CA GLY A 397 -76.22 -1.70 -26.07
C GLY A 397 -76.50 -0.77 -27.25
N ASN A 398 -76.42 0.56 -27.05
CA ASN A 398 -77.01 1.50 -28.01
C ASN A 398 -76.05 2.53 -28.66
N GLY A 399 -74.75 2.21 -28.75
CA GLY A 399 -73.79 3.03 -29.52
C GLY A 399 -73.59 4.46 -29.00
N GLY A 400 -73.92 4.72 -27.73
CA GLY A 400 -73.69 6.00 -27.07
C GLY A 400 -72.21 6.39 -27.02
N THR A 401 -71.92 7.68 -27.15
CA THR A 401 -70.56 8.23 -27.12
C THR A 401 -70.00 8.01 -25.71
N PRO A 402 -68.94 7.21 -25.52
CA PRO A 402 -68.32 7.05 -24.21
C PRO A 402 -67.86 8.42 -23.68
N PRO A 403 -67.78 8.62 -22.35
CA PRO A 403 -67.24 9.85 -21.80
C PRO A 403 -65.87 10.14 -22.42
N ARG A 404 -65.68 11.37 -22.92
CA ARG A 404 -64.41 11.84 -23.47
C ARG A 404 -63.33 11.69 -22.42
N ARG A 405 -62.46 10.68 -22.59
CA ARG A 405 -61.26 10.53 -21.77
C ARG A 405 -60.26 11.61 -22.19
N ARG A 406 -59.73 12.35 -21.22
CA ARG A 406 -58.65 13.32 -21.44
C ARG A 406 -57.32 12.58 -21.42
N ALA A 407 -56.30 13.18 -22.04
CA ALA A 407 -54.93 12.65 -21.97
C ALA A 407 -54.52 12.54 -20.48
N GLY A 408 -54.22 11.33 -20.01
CA GLY A 408 -53.89 11.03 -18.62
C GLY A 408 -54.90 10.15 -17.86
N ASP A 409 -56.14 10.02 -18.36
CA ASP A 409 -57.18 9.23 -17.67
C ASP A 409 -56.94 7.70 -17.69
N THR A 410 -56.04 7.24 -18.57
CA THR A 410 -55.59 5.83 -18.62
C THR A 410 -54.15 5.74 -19.06
N GLN A 411 -53.44 4.74 -18.53
CA GLN A 411 -52.09 4.43 -19.00
C GLN A 411 -52.09 4.14 -20.51
N PRO A 412 -51.09 4.66 -21.25
CA PRO A 412 -50.98 4.44 -22.67
C PRO A 412 -50.79 2.94 -22.96
N PRO A 413 -51.39 2.41 -24.05
CA PRO A 413 -51.31 1.00 -24.36
C PRO A 413 -49.86 0.58 -24.63
N SER A 414 -49.51 -0.62 -24.14
CA SER A 414 -48.18 -1.19 -24.35
C SER A 414 -47.87 -1.29 -25.85
N PRO A 415 -46.60 -1.15 -26.26
CA PRO A 415 -46.21 -1.23 -27.67
C PRO A 415 -46.64 -2.54 -28.34
N ILE A 416 -46.64 -3.64 -27.58
CA ILE A 416 -47.04 -4.98 -28.04
C ILE A 416 -48.55 -5.00 -28.36
N ALA A 417 -49.40 -4.45 -27.49
CA ALA A 417 -50.84 -4.38 -27.71
C ALA A 417 -51.20 -3.52 -28.94
N ARG A 418 -50.46 -2.43 -29.18
CA ARG A 418 -50.62 -1.59 -30.39
C ARG A 418 -50.27 -2.34 -31.67
N ASN A 419 -49.15 -3.07 -31.67
CA ASN A 419 -48.74 -3.85 -32.84
C ASN A 419 -49.72 -4.98 -33.15
N GLN A 420 -50.23 -5.67 -32.13
CA GLN A 420 -51.20 -6.75 -32.35
C GLN A 420 -52.55 -6.24 -32.84
N ALA A 421 -53.04 -5.11 -32.29
CA ALA A 421 -54.25 -4.45 -32.80
C ALA A 421 -54.12 -3.99 -34.26
N ARG A 422 -52.90 -3.64 -34.71
CA ARG A 422 -52.62 -3.30 -36.11
C ARG A 422 -52.67 -4.54 -37.00
N ILE A 423 -52.05 -5.64 -36.58
CA ILE A 423 -52.00 -6.90 -37.35
C ILE A 423 -53.41 -7.49 -37.53
N GLU A 424 -54.26 -7.43 -36.49
CA GLU A 424 -55.63 -7.93 -36.61
C GLU A 424 -56.47 -7.10 -37.59
N ARG A 425 -56.29 -5.77 -37.63
CA ARG A 425 -56.98 -4.89 -38.59
C ARG A 425 -56.66 -5.26 -40.04
N THR A 426 -55.39 -5.49 -40.34
CA THR A 426 -54.95 -5.88 -41.69
C THR A 426 -55.50 -7.26 -42.07
N SER A 427 -55.55 -8.21 -41.12
CA SER A 427 -56.10 -9.56 -41.38
C SER A 427 -57.62 -9.60 -41.60
N THR A 428 -58.38 -8.63 -41.07
CA THR A 428 -59.84 -8.57 -41.27
C THR A 428 -60.25 -7.84 -42.56
N GLU A 429 -59.37 -6.99 -43.11
CA GLU A 429 -59.58 -6.35 -44.41
C GLU A 429 -59.26 -7.30 -45.58
N GLU A 430 -58.32 -8.25 -45.42
CA GLU A 430 -58.02 -9.28 -46.42
C GLU A 430 -59.06 -10.41 -46.50
N GLN A 431 -59.94 -10.55 -45.50
CA GLN A 431 -61.01 -11.55 -45.46
C GLN A 431 -62.41 -11.02 -45.81
N LYS A 432 -62.53 -9.73 -46.16
CA LYS A 432 -63.75 -9.11 -46.70
C LYS A 432 -63.56 -8.83 -48.19
#